data_AF-A0A969EDA7-F1
#
_entry.id   AF-A0A969EDA7-F1
#
_cell.length_a   1.000
_cell.length_b   1.000
_cell.length_c   1.000
_cell.angle_alpha   90.00
_cell.angle_beta   90.00
_cell.angle_gamma   90.00
#
_symmetry.space_group_name_H-M   'P 1'
#
loop_
_entity.id
_entity.type
_entity.pdbx_description
1 polymer ?
#
loop_
_entity_poly.entity_id
_entity_poly.type
_entity_poly.pdbx_seq_one_letter_code
_entity_poly.pdbx_strand_id
1 'polypeptide(L)'
;AGFRLLGGVYVAIPPTDGGRLPSEQLGLELGIHEDQLRWFTESGELIPLPEEAECQRAEQEHQRAEQAEQQLQQVQEQQQALLEKLRSLSPAQRQALGLDGPQ
;
A
#
# COMPACT_ATOMS: atom_id res chain seq x y z
N ALA A 1 26.57 23.29 -10.76
CA ALA A 1 26.35 23.89 -9.43
C ALA A 1 24.85 23.88 -9.14
N GLY A 2 24.45 23.41 -7.96
CA GLY A 2 23.05 23.49 -7.52
C GLY A 2 22.73 24.89 -6.98
N PHE A 3 21.51 25.37 -7.19
CA PHE A 3 21.04 26.64 -6.64
C PHE A 3 19.71 26.44 -5.95
N ARG A 4 19.55 27.02 -4.77
CA ARG A 4 18.26 27.13 -4.08
C ARG A 4 17.72 28.53 -4.21
N LEU A 5 16.41 28.65 -4.37
CA LEU A 5 15.71 29.93 -4.35
C LEU A 5 15.38 30.28 -2.89
N LEU A 6 16.02 31.29 -2.34
CA LEU A 6 15.74 31.82 -1.01
C LEU A 6 15.29 33.27 -1.14
N GLY A 7 14.03 33.55 -0.82
CA GLY A 7 13.48 34.92 -0.84
C GLY A 7 13.60 35.62 -2.20
N GLY A 8 13.51 34.86 -3.31
CA GLY A 8 13.65 35.39 -4.68
C GLY A 8 15.09 35.49 -5.20
N VAL A 9 16.10 35.10 -4.40
CA VAL A 9 17.51 35.09 -4.81
C VAL A 9 18.00 33.65 -4.95
N TYR A 10 18.71 33.37 -6.03
CA TYR A 10 19.39 32.09 -6.22
C TYR A 10 20.69 32.06 -5.41
N VAL A 11 20.75 31.20 -4.41
CA VAL A 11 21.93 30.95 -3.57
C VAL A 11 22.55 29.62 -3.98
N ALA A 12 23.85 29.61 -4.25
CA ALA A 12 24.57 28.38 -4.59
C ALA A 12 24.56 27.41 -3.40
N ILE A 13 24.26 26.15 -3.67
CA ILE A 13 24.33 25.07 -2.68
C ILE A 13 25.74 24.46 -2.79
N PRO A 14 26.55 24.49 -1.71
CA PRO A 14 27.81 23.78 -1.71
C PRO A 14 27.55 22.27 -1.72
N PRO A 15 28.25 21.48 -2.56
CA PRO A 15 28.14 20.04 -2.50
C PRO A 15 28.74 19.53 -1.17
N THR A 16 28.16 18.46 -0.63
CA THR A 16 28.74 17.67 0.46
C THR A 16 29.98 16.91 -0.02
N ASP A 17 30.77 16.36 0.89
CA ASP A 17 31.96 15.53 0.59
C ASP A 17 31.68 14.39 -0.42
N GLY A 18 30.43 13.93 -0.53
CA GLY A 18 30.00 12.93 -1.50
C GLY A 18 29.56 13.46 -2.87
N GLY A 19 29.75 14.75 -3.15
CA GLY A 19 29.31 15.39 -4.40
C GLY A 19 27.80 15.60 -4.50
N ARG A 20 27.06 15.44 -3.41
CA ARG A 20 25.60 15.65 -3.34
C ARG A 20 25.28 17.07 -2.90
N LEU A 21 24.13 17.59 -3.29
CA LEU A 21 23.69 18.95 -3.00
C LEU A 21 22.54 18.89 -1.97
N PRO A 22 22.79 19.22 -0.70
CA PRO A 22 21.77 19.14 0.33
C PRO A 22 20.71 20.24 0.12
N SER A 23 19.45 19.86 0.16
CA SER A 23 18.29 20.74 0.09
C SER A 23 17.59 20.79 1.44
N GLU A 24 18.01 21.74 2.29
CA GLU A 24 17.39 21.96 3.61
C GLU A 24 15.88 22.26 3.53
N GLN A 25 15.40 22.82 2.42
CA GLN A 25 13.96 23.08 2.23
C GLN A 25 13.15 21.79 2.04
N LEU A 26 13.78 20.77 1.46
CA LEU A 26 13.14 19.48 1.20
C LEU A 26 13.50 18.43 2.25
N GLY A 27 14.56 18.64 3.04
CA GLY A 27 15.14 17.61 3.90
C GLY A 27 15.75 16.47 3.08
N LEU A 28 16.24 16.75 1.86
CA LEU A 28 16.73 15.74 0.90
C LEU A 28 18.07 16.16 0.32
N GLU A 29 18.88 15.21 -0.16
CA GLU A 29 20.11 15.47 -0.90
C GLU A 29 19.93 15.20 -2.40
N LEU A 30 20.38 16.10 -3.27
CA LEU A 30 20.38 15.87 -4.73
C LEU A 30 21.74 15.32 -5.17
N GLY A 31 21.78 14.12 -5.71
CA GLY A 31 23.00 13.50 -6.23
C GLY A 31 22.87 13.05 -7.68
N ILE A 32 23.98 12.58 -8.24
CA ILE A 32 24.00 11.93 -9.56
C ILE A 32 24.02 10.42 -9.33
N HIS A 33 23.03 9.72 -9.89
CA HIS A 33 22.95 8.26 -9.92
C HIS A 33 22.70 7.84 -11.37
N GLU A 34 23.56 6.98 -11.92
CA GLU A 34 23.47 6.51 -13.31
C GLU A 34 23.33 7.66 -14.33
N ASP A 35 24.21 8.67 -14.24
CA ASP A 35 24.21 9.88 -15.07
C ASP A 35 22.93 10.75 -14.98
N GLN A 36 22.05 10.47 -14.02
CA GLN A 36 20.80 11.20 -13.81
C GLN A 36 20.78 11.88 -12.44
N LEU A 37 20.17 13.07 -12.38
CA LEU A 37 19.92 13.77 -11.13
C LEU A 37 18.81 13.05 -10.34
N ARG A 38 19.14 12.56 -9.15
CA ARG A 38 18.22 11.83 -8.28
C ARG A 38 18.25 12.39 -6.86
N TRP A 39 17.11 12.34 -6.19
CA TRP A 39 16.97 12.70 -4.80
C TRP A 39 17.36 11.52 -3.91
N PHE A 40 18.02 11.83 -2.81
CA PHE A 40 18.41 10.92 -1.75
C PHE A 40 17.82 11.41 -0.44
N THR A 41 17.44 10.49 0.43
CA THR A 41 17.06 10.79 1.82
C THR A 41 18.27 11.28 2.62
N GLU A 42 18.06 11.88 3.79
CA GLU A 42 19.16 12.22 4.72
C GLU A 42 19.99 11.00 5.14
N SER A 43 19.40 9.81 5.10
CA SER A 43 20.07 8.53 5.34
C SER A 43 20.93 8.06 4.15
N GLY A 44 20.88 8.76 3.02
CA GLY A 44 21.58 8.39 1.79
C GLY A 44 20.87 7.35 0.93
N GLU A 45 19.60 7.06 1.18
CA GLU A 45 18.80 6.14 0.36
C GLU A 45 18.24 6.87 -0.86
N LEU A 46 18.33 6.24 -2.04
CA LEU A 46 17.78 6.79 -3.27
C LEU A 46 16.25 6.85 -3.18
N ILE A 47 15.67 8.02 -3.41
CA ILE A 47 14.21 8.18 -3.45
C ILE A 47 13.72 7.70 -4.82
N PRO A 48 12.84 6.68 -4.85
CA PRO A 48 12.21 6.25 -6.10
C PRO A 48 11.40 7.41 -6.69
N LEU A 49 11.23 7.43 -8.00
CA LEU A 49 10.44 8.49 -8.64
C LEU A 49 9.02 8.49 -8.06
N PRO A 50 8.34 9.66 -8.03
CA PRO A 50 6.95 9.72 -7.62
C PRO A 50 6.08 8.75 -8.44
N GLU A 51 6.40 8.55 -9.72
CA GLU A 51 5.72 7.58 -10.58
C GLU A 51 5.93 6.12 -10.10
N GLU A 52 7.16 5.75 -9.74
CA GLU A 52 7.48 4.42 -9.18
C GLU A 52 6.82 4.21 -7.81
N ALA A 53 6.71 5.26 -7.00
CA ALA A 53 6.01 5.21 -5.71
C ALA A 53 4.50 5.04 -5.88
N GLU A 54 3.89 5.73 -6.85
CA GLU A 54 2.47 5.60 -7.15
C GLU A 54 2.15 4.24 -7.78
N CYS A 55 2.99 3.71 -8.66
CA CYS A 55 2.85 2.34 -9.17
C CYS A 55 2.89 1.30 -8.05
N GLN A 56 3.83 1.40 -7.11
CA GLN A 56 3.89 0.49 -5.96
C GLN A 56 2.66 0.60 -5.05
N ARG A 57 2.13 1.81 -4.86
CA ARG A 57 0.89 2.01 -4.10
C ARG A 57 -0.32 1.39 -4.80
N ALA A 58 -0.45 1.63 -6.10
CA ALA A 58 -1.53 1.07 -6.91
C ALA A 58 -1.49 -0.46 -6.92
N GLU A 59 -0.31 -1.06 -7.05
CA GLU A 59 -0.14 -2.51 -7.01
C GLU A 59 -0.47 -3.09 -5.63
N GLN A 60 -0.05 -2.41 -4.55
CA GLN A 60 -0.39 -2.84 -3.19
C GLN A 60 -1.89 -2.71 -2.90
N GLU A 61 -2.54 -1.66 -3.41
CA GLU A 61 -3.99 -1.49 -3.28
C GLU A 61 -4.76 -2.56 -4.06
N HIS A 62 -4.30 -2.89 -5.28
CA HIS A 62 -4.86 -3.98 -6.07
C HIS A 62 -4.76 -5.32 -5.34
N GLN A 63 -3.58 -5.66 -4.80
CA GLN A 63 -3.41 -6.90 -4.04
C GLN A 63 -4.32 -6.97 -2.80
N ARG A 64 -4.52 -5.85 -2.10
CA ARG A 64 -5.45 -5.79 -0.96
C ARG A 64 -6.90 -5.97 -1.41
N ALA A 65 -7.29 -5.36 -2.53
CA ALA A 65 -8.63 -5.52 -3.09
C ALA A 65 -8.87 -6.99 -3.46
N GLU A 66 -7.94 -7.64 -4.16
CA GLU A 66 -8.06 -9.04 -4.53
C GLU A 66 -8.16 -9.96 -3.31
N GLN A 67 -7.37 -9.72 -2.26
CA GLN A 67 -7.46 -10.49 -1.02
C GLN A 67 -8.82 -10.31 -0.33
N ALA A 68 -9.34 -9.09 -0.29
CA ALA A 68 -10.66 -8.81 0.29
C ALA A 68 -11.78 -9.51 -0.50
N GLU A 69 -11.70 -9.49 -1.83
CA GLU A 69 -12.66 -10.18 -2.70
C GLU A 69 -12.63 -11.70 -2.49
N GLN A 70 -11.44 -12.30 -2.41
CA GLN A 70 -11.28 -13.74 -2.13
C GLN A 70 -11.86 -14.12 -0.77
N GLN A 71 -11.64 -13.31 0.26
CA GLN A 71 -12.22 -13.55 1.58
C GLN A 71 -13.75 -13.47 1.55
N LEU A 72 -14.30 -12.48 0.84
CA LEU A 72 -15.74 -12.33 0.72
C LEU A 72 -16.38 -13.53 0.00
N GLN A 73 -15.74 -14.00 -1.08
CA GLN A 73 -16.18 -15.20 -1.80
C GLN A 73 -16.18 -16.43 -0.89
N GLN A 74 -15.09 -16.67 -0.14
CA GLN A 74 -15.03 -17.81 0.78
C GLN A 74 -16.12 -17.75 1.86
N VAL A 75 -16.38 -16.57 2.42
CA VAL A 75 -17.44 -16.40 3.43
C VAL A 75 -18.81 -16.67 2.82
N GLN A 76 -19.06 -16.20 1.59
CA GLN A 76 -20.32 -16.47 0.89
C GLN A 76 -20.50 -17.95 0.58
N GLU A 77 -19.46 -18.63 0.10
CA GLU A 77 -19.50 -20.08 -0.16
C GLU A 77 -19.77 -20.87 1.12
N GLN A 78 -19.10 -20.54 2.22
CA GLN A 78 -19.34 -21.16 3.52
C GLN A 78 -20.77 -20.93 4.01
N GLN A 79 -21.29 -19.71 3.86
CA GLN A 79 -22.67 -19.40 4.22
C GLN A 79 -23.66 -20.20 3.39
N GLN A 80 -23.47 -20.28 2.07
CA GLN A 80 -24.33 -21.07 1.18
C GLN A 80 -24.27 -22.56 1.54
N ALA A 81 -23.09 -23.11 1.79
CA ALA A 81 -22.93 -24.50 2.21
C ALA A 81 -23.63 -24.78 3.55
N LEU A 82 -23.57 -23.85 4.51
CA LEU A 82 -24.30 -23.96 5.77
C LEU A 82 -25.81 -23.92 5.56
N LEU A 83 -26.31 -22.99 4.73
CA LEU A 83 -27.73 -22.90 4.40
C LEU A 83 -28.22 -24.17 3.68
N GLU A 84 -27.43 -24.70 2.76
CA GLU A 84 -27.75 -25.94 2.06
C GLU A 84 -27.76 -27.14 3.03
N LYS A 85 -26.78 -27.23 3.93
CA LYS A 85 -26.76 -28.23 5.02
C LYS A 85 -28.03 -28.13 5.87
N LEU A 86 -28.40 -26.94 6.32
CA LEU A 86 -29.62 -26.71 7.09
C LEU A 86 -30.89 -27.09 6.31
N ARG A 87 -30.94 -26.83 5.00
CA ARG A 87 -32.05 -27.25 4.14
C ARG A 87 -32.11 -28.76 3.97
N SER A 88 -30.95 -29.42 3.83
CA SER A 88 -30.84 -30.87 3.68
C SER A 88 -31.15 -31.65 4.95
N LEU A 89 -31.07 -31.01 6.13
CA LEU A 89 -31.60 -31.57 7.37
C LEU A 89 -33.11 -31.77 7.24
N SER A 90 -33.55 -33.03 7.25
CA SER A 90 -34.95 -33.41 7.21
C SER A 90 -35.69 -32.91 8.45
N PRO A 91 -37.03 -32.68 8.38
CA PRO A 91 -37.82 -32.26 9.54
C PRO A 91 -37.67 -33.21 10.75
N ALA A 92 -37.42 -34.50 10.53
CA ALA A 92 -37.14 -35.47 11.58
C ALA A 92 -35.81 -35.21 12.33
N GLN A 93 -34.78 -34.69 11.65
CA GLN A 93 -33.50 -34.33 12.27
C GLN A 93 -33.58 -32.98 13.02
N ARG A 94 -34.39 -32.04 12.53
CA ARG A 94 -34.68 -30.78 13.23
C ARG A 94 -35.46 -31.00 14.52
N GLN A 95 -36.40 -31.95 14.50
CA GLN A 95 -37.11 -32.44 15.69
C GLN A 95 -36.17 -33.10 16.71
N ALA A 96 -35.21 -33.92 16.25
CA ALA A 96 -34.22 -34.56 17.12
C ALA A 96 -33.21 -33.57 17.74
N LEU A 97 -33.03 -32.40 17.14
CA LEU A 97 -32.16 -31.31 17.62
C LEU A 97 -32.91 -30.25 18.46
N GLY A 98 -34.23 -30.39 18.67
CA GLY A 98 -35.01 -29.50 19.54
C GLY A 98 -35.21 -28.08 19.01
N LEU A 99 -35.14 -27.88 17.68
CA LEU A 99 -35.23 -26.55 17.05
C LEU A 99 -36.66 -26.09 16.72
N ASP A 100 -37.67 -26.93 16.96
CA ASP A 100 -39.09 -26.51 16.91
C ASP A 100 -39.55 -26.20 18.33
N GLY A 101 -39.78 -24.91 18.61
CA GLY A 101 -40.42 -24.46 19.83
C GLY A 101 -41.85 -25.02 19.96
N PRO A 102 -42.35 -25.25 21.18
CA PRO A 102 -43.72 -25.74 21.36
C PRO A 102 -44.73 -24.75 20.75
N GLN A 103 -45.70 -25.29 20.02
CA GLN A 103 -46.84 -24.55 19.48
C GLN A 103 -47.67 -23.89 20.59
#